data_AF-A0A7S3HZM4-F1
#
_entry.id   AF-A0A7S3HZM4-F1
#
_cell.length_a   1.000
_cell.length_b   1.000
_cell.length_c   1.000
_cell.angle_alpha   90.00
_cell.angle_beta   90.00
_cell.angle_gamma   90.00
#
_symmetry.space_group_name_H-M   'P 1'
#
loop_
_entity.id
_entity.type
_entity.pdbx_description
1 polymer ?
#
loop_
_entity_poly.entity_id
_entity_poly.type
_entity_poly.pdbx_seq_one_letter_code
_entity_poly.pdbx_strand_id
1 'polypeptide(L)'
;GNINQNQRQMNYSAQSRSNSSDSDETFNQLDNKMQTAVNTDDPYLQQELLSAKHSRSGSLAMDRNVVNQDSEAVTNIEDALALTGGFGTFQTLISFICMGNYVRSAFFYYPLPYFELFPEYTCVKAGTDGTPYSCKPEDFCEKSDVVATIDWEAETSLNNWVQQLELTCKSSQAIGFIGSVYFIGIMISVLTLPRASDLYGRKWVILGCQLIQFPIYFWTFWMSTLMECYMCFFIMGLGFGGSIS
;
A
#
# COMPACT_ATOMS: atom_id res chain seq x y z
N GLY A 1 -19.54 -18.41 17.35
CA GLY A 1 -19.65 -17.18 16.54
C GLY A 1 -19.03 -17.26 15.15
N ASN A 2 -18.83 -18.44 14.55
CA ASN A 2 -18.08 -18.59 13.28
C ASN A 2 -18.92 -18.75 12.00
N ILE A 3 -20.26 -18.73 12.09
CA ILE A 3 -21.13 -18.92 10.90
C ILE A 3 -21.33 -17.60 10.13
N ASN A 4 -21.15 -16.44 10.77
CA ASN A 4 -21.45 -15.13 10.17
C ASN A 4 -20.34 -14.52 9.29
N GLN A 5 -19.09 -15.01 9.35
CA GLN A 5 -18.02 -14.48 8.50
C GLN A 5 -18.04 -15.06 7.07
N ASN A 6 -18.40 -16.34 6.91
CA ASN A 6 -18.48 -16.97 5.58
C ASN A 6 -19.64 -16.41 4.73
N GLN A 7 -20.75 -15.97 5.34
CA GLN A 7 -21.83 -15.33 4.59
C GLN A 7 -21.46 -13.93 4.06
N ARG A 8 -20.58 -13.19 4.76
CA ARG A 8 -20.15 -11.86 4.29
C ARG A 8 -19.21 -11.94 3.09
N GLN A 9 -18.33 -12.94 3.02
CA GLN A 9 -17.43 -13.10 1.87
C GLN A 9 -18.16 -13.54 0.59
N MET A 10 -19.26 -14.31 0.69
CA MET A 10 -20.05 -14.66 -0.50
C MET A 10 -20.86 -13.49 -1.08
N ASN A 11 -21.28 -12.53 -0.25
CA ASN A 11 -22.02 -11.37 -0.76
C ASN A 11 -21.12 -10.37 -1.51
N TYR A 12 -19.84 -10.23 -1.13
CA TYR A 12 -18.93 -9.33 -1.85
C TYR A 12 -18.50 -9.86 -3.23
N SER A 13 -18.38 -11.19 -3.39
CA SER A 13 -18.05 -11.78 -4.70
C SER A 13 -19.23 -11.83 -5.66
N ALA A 14 -20.47 -11.80 -5.15
CA ALA A 14 -21.66 -11.63 -5.98
C ALA A 14 -21.80 -10.20 -6.53
N GLN A 15 -21.44 -9.19 -5.72
CA GLN A 15 -21.62 -7.78 -6.10
C GLN A 15 -20.51 -7.22 -7.01
N SER A 16 -19.30 -7.80 -6.98
CA SER A 16 -18.27 -7.46 -7.97
C SER A 16 -18.56 -8.03 -9.37
N ARG A 17 -19.33 -9.13 -9.45
CA ARG A 17 -19.79 -9.68 -10.73
C ARG A 17 -20.93 -8.86 -11.36
N SER A 18 -21.81 -8.25 -10.57
CA SER A 18 -22.90 -7.42 -11.12
C SER A 18 -22.40 -6.14 -11.81
N ASN A 19 -21.30 -5.55 -11.33
CA ASN A 19 -20.80 -4.28 -11.88
C ASN A 19 -19.97 -4.45 -13.15
N SER A 20 -19.44 -5.65 -13.45
CA SER A 20 -18.76 -5.90 -14.73
C SER A 20 -19.74 -6.26 -15.85
N SER A 21 -20.92 -6.80 -15.51
CA SER A 21 -21.98 -7.09 -16.49
C SER A 21 -22.62 -5.82 -17.07
N ASP A 22 -22.71 -4.73 -16.31
CA ASP A 22 -23.35 -3.48 -16.79
C ASP A 22 -22.51 -2.75 -17.85
N SER A 23 -21.17 -2.81 -17.78
CA SER A 23 -20.29 -2.22 -18.79
C SER A 23 -20.26 -3.00 -20.10
N ASP A 24 -20.40 -4.33 -20.03
CA ASP A 24 -20.46 -5.19 -21.21
C ASP A 24 -21.84 -5.11 -21.89
N GLU A 25 -22.93 -4.93 -21.14
CA GLU A 25 -24.26 -4.70 -21.71
C GLU A 25 -24.35 -3.36 -22.45
N THR A 26 -23.71 -2.29 -21.97
CA THR A 26 -23.70 -1.00 -22.67
C THR A 26 -22.91 -1.06 -23.97
N PHE A 27 -21.80 -1.81 -24.02
CA PHE A 27 -21.02 -1.98 -25.24
C PHE A 27 -21.76 -2.83 -26.28
N ASN A 28 -22.38 -3.94 -25.85
CA ASN A 28 -23.16 -4.80 -26.73
C ASN A 28 -24.45 -4.13 -27.24
N GLN A 29 -25.08 -3.25 -26.46
CA GLN A 29 -26.22 -2.45 -26.93
C GLN A 29 -25.80 -1.41 -27.98
N LEU A 30 -24.61 -0.83 -27.87
CA LEU A 30 -24.11 0.14 -28.85
C LEU A 30 -23.75 -0.53 -30.18
N ASP A 31 -23.16 -1.73 -30.12
CA ASP A 31 -22.77 -2.49 -31.31
C ASP A 31 -23.98 -3.05 -32.07
N ASN A 32 -25.00 -3.52 -31.34
CA ASN A 32 -26.28 -3.92 -31.95
C ASN A 32 -27.01 -2.74 -32.61
N LYS A 33 -26.99 -1.54 -31.99
CA LYS A 33 -27.55 -0.33 -32.62
C LYS A 33 -26.79 0.07 -33.89
N MET A 34 -25.46 -0.08 -33.91
CA MET A 34 -24.66 0.16 -35.12
C MET A 34 -24.95 -0.85 -36.22
N GLN A 35 -25.10 -2.15 -35.91
CA GLN A 35 -25.44 -3.16 -36.91
C GLN A 35 -26.86 -2.98 -37.48
N THR A 36 -27.81 -2.52 -36.66
CA THR A 36 -29.18 -2.26 -37.13
C THR A 36 -29.24 -1.03 -38.07
N ALA A 37 -28.38 -0.03 -37.83
CA ALA A 37 -28.26 1.16 -38.68
C ALA A 37 -27.58 0.89 -40.05
N VAL A 38 -26.83 -0.22 -40.18
CA VAL A 38 -26.16 -0.60 -41.44
C VAL A 38 -27.11 -1.23 -42.46
N ASN A 39 -28.26 -1.78 -42.02
CA ASN A 39 -29.23 -2.47 -42.89
C ASN A 39 -30.45 -1.63 -43.28
N THR A 40 -30.48 -0.34 -42.94
CA THR A 40 -31.57 0.56 -43.33
C THR A 40 -31.17 1.37 -44.55
N ASP A 41 -31.93 1.24 -45.65
CA ASP A 41 -31.79 2.04 -46.89
C ASP A 41 -32.28 3.50 -46.71
N ASP A 42 -32.19 4.03 -45.49
CA ASP A 42 -32.58 5.42 -45.21
C ASP A 42 -31.41 6.36 -45.57
N PRO A 43 -31.55 7.18 -46.62
CA PRO A 43 -30.47 8.05 -47.09
C PRO A 43 -30.12 9.15 -46.07
N TYR A 44 -31.03 9.50 -45.15
CA TYR A 44 -30.75 10.53 -44.13
C TYR A 44 -29.86 9.99 -43.01
N LEU A 45 -30.06 8.74 -42.59
CA LEU A 45 -29.26 8.12 -41.53
C LEU A 45 -27.83 7.84 -41.99
N GLN A 46 -27.65 7.46 -43.26
CA GLN A 46 -26.31 7.34 -43.86
C GLN A 46 -25.54 8.67 -43.86
N GLN A 47 -26.22 9.79 -44.09
CA GLN A 47 -25.59 11.11 -44.11
C GLN A 47 -25.15 11.56 -42.71
N GLU A 48 -25.91 11.23 -41.67
CA GLU A 48 -25.55 11.49 -40.27
C GLU A 48 -24.39 10.58 -39.79
N LEU A 49 -24.39 9.31 -40.20
CA LEU A 49 -23.30 8.39 -39.89
C LEU A 49 -21.99 8.81 -40.59
N LEU A 50 -22.08 9.28 -41.84
CA LEU A 50 -20.94 9.80 -42.61
C LEU A 50 -20.40 11.11 -42.03
N SER A 51 -21.25 12.01 -41.53
CA SER A 51 -20.80 13.24 -40.86
C SER A 51 -20.16 12.95 -39.50
N ALA A 52 -20.71 12.02 -38.71
CA ALA A 52 -20.09 11.55 -37.47
C ALA A 52 -18.74 10.84 -37.72
N LYS A 53 -18.64 10.06 -38.80
CA LYS A 53 -17.39 9.41 -39.22
C LYS A 53 -16.36 10.44 -39.70
N HIS A 54 -16.76 11.51 -40.38
CA HIS A 54 -15.88 12.63 -40.74
C HIS A 54 -15.41 13.44 -39.52
N SER A 55 -16.28 13.70 -38.53
CA SER A 55 -15.88 14.36 -37.28
C SER A 55 -14.91 13.51 -36.44
N ARG A 56 -15.03 12.18 -36.47
CA ARG A 56 -14.03 11.28 -35.84
C ARG A 56 -12.75 11.15 -36.67
N SER A 57 -12.86 11.10 -38.00
CA SER A 57 -11.70 10.98 -38.89
C SER A 57 -10.87 12.27 -38.95
N GLY A 58 -11.46 13.43 -38.67
CA GLY A 58 -10.73 14.69 -38.48
C GLY A 58 -9.83 14.74 -37.24
N SER A 59 -10.01 13.81 -36.29
CA SER A 59 -9.15 13.68 -35.10
C SER A 59 -8.18 12.51 -35.16
N LEU A 60 -8.27 11.64 -36.18
CA LEU A 60 -7.42 10.44 -36.34
C LEU A 60 -6.84 10.26 -37.76
N ALA A 61 -7.07 11.19 -38.67
CA ALA A 61 -6.22 11.36 -39.85
C ALA A 61 -5.02 12.23 -39.46
N MET A 62 -4.20 11.71 -38.54
CA MET A 62 -2.81 12.13 -38.51
C MET A 62 -2.19 11.59 -39.79
N ASP A 63 -1.92 12.53 -40.67
CA ASP A 63 -1.34 12.43 -41.99
C ASP A 63 -0.19 11.40 -42.02
N ARG A 64 -0.49 10.19 -42.52
CA ARG A 64 0.53 9.19 -42.86
C ARG A 64 1.03 9.45 -44.28
N ASN A 65 1.27 10.72 -44.59
CA ASN A 65 2.07 11.10 -45.74
C ASN A 65 3.53 10.86 -45.36
N VAL A 66 4.13 9.97 -46.13
CA VAL A 66 5.54 9.62 -46.15
C VAL A 66 6.34 10.91 -46.37
N VAL A 67 6.73 11.51 -45.26
CA VAL A 67 7.82 12.46 -45.19
C VAL A 67 9.09 11.67 -45.49
N ASN A 68 9.44 11.58 -46.78
CA ASN A 68 10.84 11.53 -47.19
C ASN A 68 11.45 12.91 -46.89
N GLN A 69 11.59 13.25 -45.60
CA GLN A 69 12.58 14.25 -45.19
C GLN A 69 13.88 13.52 -44.94
N ASP A 70 14.91 14.03 -45.56
CA ASP A 70 16.28 13.76 -45.24
C ASP A 70 16.51 13.82 -43.72
N SER A 71 17.32 12.88 -43.26
CA SER A 71 17.65 12.58 -41.87
C SER A 71 18.33 13.74 -41.13
N GLU A 72 17.59 14.79 -40.75
CA GLU A 72 18.05 15.80 -39.79
C GLU A 72 17.74 15.37 -38.35
N ALA A 73 18.74 14.72 -37.76
CA ALA A 73 19.08 14.63 -36.34
C ALA A 73 17.92 14.71 -35.31
N VAL A 74 17.41 13.53 -34.97
CA VAL A 74 16.92 13.22 -33.62
C VAL A 74 18.08 13.50 -32.64
N THR A 75 18.04 14.61 -31.89
CA THR A 75 19.21 15.08 -31.14
C THR A 75 19.11 14.93 -29.62
N ASN A 76 17.95 14.58 -29.03
CA ASN A 76 17.77 14.61 -27.57
C ASN A 76 16.37 14.10 -27.12
N ILE A 77 16.14 13.33 -26.05
CA ILE A 77 17.03 12.65 -25.09
C ILE A 77 16.65 11.15 -25.06
N GLU A 78 15.83 10.59 -24.21
CA GLU A 78 14.43 10.33 -24.52
C GLU A 78 14.11 9.72 -25.92
N ASP A 79 14.57 10.27 -27.05
CA ASP A 79 14.13 9.88 -28.41
C ASP A 79 14.50 8.46 -28.85
N ALA A 80 15.52 7.93 -28.18
CA ALA A 80 15.98 6.56 -28.33
C ALA A 80 15.65 5.71 -27.09
N LEU A 81 15.19 6.32 -25.98
CA LEU A 81 14.92 5.66 -24.67
C LEU A 81 13.92 4.51 -24.84
N ALA A 82 13.05 4.68 -25.82
CA ALA A 82 12.63 3.63 -26.71
C ALA A 82 13.05 4.03 -28.13
N LEU A 83 13.58 3.15 -28.95
CA LEU A 83 12.74 2.60 -30.01
C LEU A 83 12.17 1.22 -29.61
N THR A 84 12.58 0.70 -28.45
CA THR A 84 12.75 -0.74 -28.26
C THR A 84 12.26 -1.28 -26.92
N GLY A 85 11.82 -0.48 -25.97
CA GLY A 85 11.61 -1.02 -24.62
C GLY A 85 12.93 -1.46 -23.96
N GLY A 86 13.99 -0.65 -24.12
CA GLY A 86 15.21 -0.77 -23.35
C GLY A 86 15.10 -0.05 -22.00
N PHE A 87 15.74 -0.59 -20.96
CA PHE A 87 15.88 0.04 -19.63
C PHE A 87 16.78 1.29 -19.70
N GLY A 88 16.18 2.46 -19.87
CA GLY A 88 16.92 3.73 -19.79
C GLY A 88 17.39 4.05 -18.37
N THR A 89 18.36 4.94 -18.21
CA THR A 89 18.85 5.44 -16.91
C THR A 89 17.73 5.99 -16.03
N PHE A 90 16.75 6.66 -16.64
CA PHE A 90 15.55 7.12 -15.94
C PHE A 90 14.70 5.96 -15.40
N GLN A 91 14.45 4.92 -16.20
CA GLN A 91 13.70 3.74 -15.77
C GLN A 91 14.43 2.96 -14.68
N THR A 92 15.75 2.83 -14.77
CA THR A 92 16.57 2.21 -13.72
C THR A 92 16.47 3.00 -12.42
N LEU A 93 16.59 4.33 -12.48
CA LEU A 93 16.43 5.20 -11.31
C LEU A 93 15.04 5.06 -10.67
N ILE A 94 13.97 5.14 -11.49
CA ILE A 94 12.60 4.99 -11.00
C ILE A 94 12.38 3.58 -10.46
N SER A 95 12.93 2.54 -11.09
CA SER A 95 12.85 1.15 -10.61
C SER A 95 13.50 0.99 -9.24
N PHE A 96 14.68 1.58 -9.01
CA PHE A 96 15.30 1.59 -7.68
C PHE A 96 14.48 2.35 -6.64
N ILE A 97 13.89 3.49 -7.01
CA ILE A 97 13.02 4.27 -6.12
C ILE A 97 11.76 3.45 -5.76
N CYS A 98 11.11 2.85 -6.76
CA CYS A 98 9.92 2.01 -6.57
C CYS A 98 10.23 0.76 -5.74
N MET A 99 11.34 0.06 -6.04
CA MET A 99 11.77 -1.10 -5.27
C MET A 99 12.08 -0.69 -3.82
N GLY A 100 12.79 0.42 -3.62
CA GLY A 100 13.05 0.98 -2.30
C GLY A 100 11.75 1.24 -1.52
N ASN A 101 10.74 1.83 -2.16
CA ASN A 101 9.42 2.05 -1.55
C ASN A 101 8.70 0.76 -1.14
N TYR A 102 8.76 -0.28 -1.96
CA TYR A 102 8.16 -1.58 -1.66
C TYR A 102 8.88 -2.30 -0.53
N VAL A 103 10.21 -2.41 -0.62
CA VAL A 103 11.05 -3.08 0.37
C VAL A 103 10.90 -2.42 1.74
N ARG A 104 10.93 -1.08 1.78
CA ARG A 104 10.72 -0.27 2.97
C ARG A 104 9.43 -0.62 3.70
N SER A 105 8.32 -0.70 2.96
CA SER A 105 7.00 -1.00 3.54
C SER A 105 6.93 -2.44 4.06
N ALA A 106 7.54 -3.37 3.32
CA ALA A 106 7.61 -4.78 3.70
C ALA A 106 8.41 -4.99 5.00
N PHE A 107 9.51 -4.25 5.18
CA PHE A 107 10.40 -4.40 6.33
C PHE A 107 9.77 -4.08 7.69
N PHE A 108 8.71 -3.28 7.75
CA PHE A 108 8.03 -2.96 9.01
C PHE A 108 6.67 -3.61 9.10
N TYR A 109 5.94 -3.70 7.99
CA TYR A 109 4.58 -4.23 8.00
C TYR A 109 4.53 -5.74 8.27
N TYR A 110 5.40 -6.52 7.61
CA TYR A 110 5.41 -7.98 7.78
C TYR A 110 5.95 -8.45 9.13
N PRO A 111 7.03 -7.88 9.70
CA PRO A 111 7.51 -8.30 11.00
C PRO A 111 6.75 -7.69 12.18
N LEU A 112 5.80 -6.77 11.96
CA LEU A 112 5.05 -6.14 13.06
C LEU A 112 4.42 -7.15 14.03
N PRO A 113 3.76 -8.24 13.58
CA PRO A 113 3.24 -9.25 14.50
C PRO A 113 4.33 -9.96 15.31
N TYR A 114 5.54 -10.09 14.77
CA TYR A 114 6.69 -10.68 15.47
C TYR A 114 7.31 -9.71 16.48
N PHE A 115 7.25 -8.40 16.19
CA PHE A 115 7.68 -7.37 17.13
C PHE A 115 6.74 -7.25 18.35
N GLU A 116 5.46 -7.53 18.16
CA GLU A 116 4.41 -7.52 19.19
C GLU A 116 4.17 -8.89 19.85
N LEU A 117 4.89 -9.94 19.42
CA LEU A 117 4.70 -11.29 19.95
C LEU A 117 5.17 -11.36 21.41
N PHE A 118 4.26 -11.69 22.34
CA PHE A 118 4.64 -11.91 23.72
C PHE A 118 5.40 -13.23 23.88
N PRO A 119 6.48 -13.26 24.67
CA PRO A 119 7.15 -14.51 25.00
C PRO A 119 6.32 -15.32 26.01
N GLU A 120 6.69 -16.58 26.21
CA GLU A 120 6.11 -17.39 27.27
C GLU A 120 6.76 -17.08 28.62
N TYR A 121 5.93 -16.93 29.66
CA TYR A 121 6.36 -16.60 31.01
C TYR A 121 6.14 -17.79 31.95
N THR A 122 7.14 -18.03 32.78
CA THR A 122 7.07 -18.91 33.95
C THR A 122 7.07 -18.06 35.21
N CYS A 123 6.15 -18.33 36.12
CA CYS A 123 5.98 -17.58 37.35
C CYS A 123 6.29 -18.45 38.57
N VAL A 124 6.84 -17.82 39.61
CA VAL A 124 7.03 -18.42 40.94
C VAL A 124 6.40 -17.50 41.99
N LYS A 125 5.55 -18.06 42.86
CA LYS A 125 4.93 -17.32 43.98
C LYS A 125 5.88 -17.23 45.16
N ALA A 126 6.09 -16.02 45.68
CA ALA A 126 6.90 -15.80 46.88
C ALA A 126 6.32 -16.55 48.08
N GLY A 127 7.12 -17.41 48.73
CA GLY A 127 6.75 -18.12 49.96
C GLY A 127 6.09 -19.49 49.77
N THR A 128 6.00 -20.00 48.54
CA THR A 128 5.61 -21.40 48.25
C THR A 128 6.83 -22.20 47.79
N ASP A 129 6.73 -23.54 47.70
CA ASP A 129 7.80 -24.50 47.35
C ASP A 129 8.47 -24.30 45.95
N GLY A 130 8.36 -23.12 45.35
CA GLY A 130 9.18 -22.72 44.21
C GLY A 130 8.81 -23.37 42.87
N THR A 131 7.70 -24.10 42.80
CA THR A 131 7.30 -24.78 41.55
C THR A 131 6.90 -23.75 40.48
N PRO A 132 7.64 -23.64 39.36
CA PRO A 132 7.30 -22.73 38.29
C PRO A 132 6.02 -23.18 37.60
N TYR A 133 5.17 -22.22 37.22
CA TYR A 133 3.95 -22.46 36.45
C TYR A 133 3.85 -21.47 35.30
N SER A 134 3.21 -21.87 34.20
CA SER A 134 2.93 -20.97 33.07
C SER A 134 1.90 -19.91 33.48
N CYS A 135 2.21 -18.64 33.21
CA CYS A 135 1.39 -17.49 33.61
C CYS A 135 1.29 -16.48 32.47
N LYS A 136 0.31 -15.58 32.59
CA LYS A 136 0.16 -14.45 31.65
C LYS A 136 0.60 -13.13 32.28
N PRO A 137 0.88 -12.08 31.49
CA PRO A 137 1.22 -10.77 32.03
C PRO A 137 0.23 -10.22 33.06
N GLU A 138 -1.06 -10.50 32.91
CA GLU A 138 -2.08 -10.04 33.86
C GLU A 138 -1.90 -10.63 35.27
N ASP A 139 -1.24 -11.79 35.40
CA ASP A 139 -1.07 -12.48 36.68
C ASP A 139 0.00 -11.85 37.57
N PHE A 140 1.00 -11.18 36.97
CA PHE A 140 2.16 -10.63 37.70
C PHE A 140 2.32 -9.11 37.55
N CYS A 141 1.70 -8.46 36.56
CA CYS A 141 1.80 -7.01 36.42
C CYS A 141 1.00 -6.23 37.49
N GLU A 142 -0.07 -6.81 38.04
CA GLU A 142 -0.85 -6.20 39.14
C GLU A 142 -0.38 -6.64 40.53
N LYS A 143 0.38 -7.75 40.62
CA LYS A 143 0.70 -8.42 41.87
C LYS A 143 2.19 -8.49 42.12
N SER A 144 2.64 -7.93 43.24
CA SER A 144 4.07 -7.88 43.60
C SER A 144 4.61 -9.18 44.22
N ASP A 145 3.77 -10.19 44.47
CA ASP A 145 4.16 -11.46 45.09
C ASP A 145 4.55 -12.55 44.08
N VAL A 146 4.45 -12.26 42.78
CA VAL A 146 4.77 -13.19 41.70
C VAL A 146 6.01 -12.69 40.95
N VAL A 147 7.07 -13.51 40.93
CA VAL A 147 8.26 -13.25 40.11
C VAL A 147 8.09 -13.98 38.79
N ALA A 148 8.04 -13.23 37.69
CA ALA A 148 7.95 -13.78 36.34
C ALA A 148 9.34 -13.85 35.69
N THR A 149 9.63 -14.98 35.05
CA THR A 149 10.82 -15.24 34.25
C THR A 149 10.42 -15.67 32.85
N ILE A 150 11.14 -15.18 31.84
CA ILE A 150 10.91 -15.56 30.44
C ILE A 150 11.44 -16.97 30.22
N ASP A 151 10.61 -17.85 29.67
CA ASP A 151 11.02 -19.17 29.23
C ASP A 151 11.64 -19.07 27.82
N TRP A 152 12.98 -19.08 27.77
CA TRP A 152 13.72 -18.99 26.51
C TRP A 152 13.82 -20.33 25.77
N GLU A 153 13.33 -21.44 26.34
CA GLU A 153 13.27 -22.73 25.67
C GLU A 153 12.01 -22.85 24.78
N ALA A 154 10.98 -22.03 25.04
CA ALA A 154 9.78 -21.97 24.22
C ALA A 154 10.05 -21.41 22.81
N GLU A 155 9.50 -22.06 21.79
CA GLU A 155 9.67 -21.66 20.37
C GLU A 155 9.09 -20.26 20.06
N THR A 156 8.20 -19.77 20.92
CA THR A 156 7.50 -18.49 20.79
C THR A 156 8.25 -17.33 21.46
N SER A 157 9.28 -17.62 22.26
CA SER A 157 10.03 -16.60 23.00
C SER A 157 11.12 -15.95 22.14
N LEU A 158 10.85 -14.73 21.67
CA LEU A 158 11.76 -13.93 20.86
C LEU A 158 12.22 -12.67 21.62
N ASN A 159 13.47 -12.26 21.45
CA ASN A 159 13.94 -10.94 21.89
C ASN A 159 13.47 -9.87 20.89
N ASN A 160 12.38 -9.19 21.23
CA ASN A 160 11.69 -8.24 20.36
C ASN A 160 11.32 -6.95 21.11
N TRP A 161 10.42 -6.15 20.51
CA TRP A 161 10.01 -4.87 21.06
C TRP A 161 9.21 -4.97 22.36
N VAL A 162 8.62 -6.13 22.68
CA VAL A 162 7.95 -6.33 23.97
C VAL A 162 8.93 -6.11 25.12
N GLN A 163 10.16 -6.56 24.97
CA GLN A 163 11.22 -6.38 25.97
C GLN A 163 11.84 -4.98 25.87
N GLN A 164 12.17 -4.52 24.66
CA GLN A 164 12.85 -3.24 24.45
C GLN A 164 12.00 -2.03 24.84
N LEU A 165 10.69 -2.09 24.62
CA LEU A 165 9.73 -1.02 24.94
C LEU A 165 8.95 -1.28 26.24
N GLU A 166 9.33 -2.31 27.00
CA GLU A 166 8.67 -2.72 28.25
C GLU A 166 7.14 -2.89 28.10
N LEU A 167 6.70 -3.54 27.02
CA LEU A 167 5.27 -3.71 26.71
C LEU A 167 4.59 -4.76 27.59
N THR A 168 5.35 -5.61 28.29
CA THR A 168 4.84 -6.72 29.11
C THR A 168 3.67 -6.31 29.99
N CYS A 169 3.80 -5.19 30.72
CA CYS A 169 2.77 -4.70 31.64
C CYS A 169 1.97 -3.51 31.10
N LYS A 170 2.02 -3.24 29.79
CA LYS A 170 1.19 -2.22 29.16
C LYS A 170 -0.18 -2.80 28.83
N SER A 171 -1.19 -1.93 28.80
CA SER A 171 -2.54 -2.36 28.41
C SER A 171 -2.53 -2.84 26.95
N SER A 172 -3.32 -3.87 26.65
CA SER A 172 -3.49 -4.38 25.28
C SER A 172 -3.91 -3.27 24.29
N GLN A 173 -4.65 -2.26 24.79
CA GLN A 173 -5.02 -1.07 24.01
C GLN A 173 -3.80 -0.25 23.57
N ALA A 174 -2.79 -0.08 24.44
CA ALA A 174 -1.58 0.67 24.11
C ALA A 174 -0.75 -0.05 23.03
N ILE A 175 -0.71 -1.38 23.06
CA ILE A 175 -0.01 -2.19 22.07
C ILE A 175 -0.74 -2.12 20.72
N GLY A 176 -2.06 -2.34 20.70
CA GLY A 176 -2.88 -2.18 19.49
C GLY A 176 -2.86 -0.75 18.91
N PHE A 177 -2.54 0.25 19.72
CA PHE A 177 -2.38 1.62 19.26
C PHE A 177 -1.12 1.83 18.40
N ILE A 178 -0.07 0.99 18.55
CA ILE A 178 1.15 1.04 17.72
C ILE A 178 0.80 0.83 16.24
N GLY A 179 0.07 -0.24 15.92
CA GLY A 179 -0.42 -0.47 14.55
C GLY A 179 -1.43 0.60 14.11
N SER A 180 -2.31 1.05 15.00
CA SER A 180 -3.35 2.02 14.67
C SER A 180 -2.79 3.38 14.25
N VAL A 181 -1.77 3.90 14.95
CA VAL A 181 -1.18 5.21 14.65
C VAL A 181 -0.50 5.23 13.27
N TYR A 182 0.05 4.10 12.83
CA TYR A 182 0.57 3.94 11.47
C TYR A 182 -0.52 4.09 10.41
N PHE A 183 -1.66 3.43 10.58
CA PHE A 183 -2.79 3.56 9.65
C PHE A 183 -3.40 4.97 9.65
N ILE A 184 -3.43 5.66 10.79
CA ILE A 184 -3.84 7.07 10.86
C ILE A 184 -2.88 7.93 10.03
N GLY A 185 -1.57 7.69 10.14
CA GLY A 185 -0.56 8.33 9.29
C GLY A 185 -0.82 8.09 7.80
N ILE A 186 -1.09 6.85 7.40
CA ILE A 186 -1.45 6.50 6.01
C ILE A 186 -2.69 7.27 5.55
N MET A 187 -3.73 7.32 6.38
CA MET A 187 -4.98 8.01 6.03
C MET A 187 -4.74 9.49 5.75
N ILE A 188 -3.98 10.18 6.60
CA ILE A 188 -3.62 11.59 6.41
C ILE A 188 -2.75 11.77 5.16
N SER A 189 -1.81 10.86 4.94
CA SER A 189 -0.94 10.84 3.77
C SER A 189 -1.73 10.80 2.47
N VAL A 190 -2.68 9.88 2.35
CA VAL A 190 -3.50 9.69 1.15
C VAL A 190 -4.40 10.90 0.88
N LEU A 191 -4.80 11.66 1.90
CA LEU A 191 -5.59 12.87 1.73
C LEU A 191 -4.75 14.10 1.34
N THR A 192 -3.50 14.17 1.80
CA THR A 192 -2.67 15.37 1.68
C THR A 192 -1.67 15.30 0.51
N LEU A 193 -1.05 14.15 0.30
CA LEU A 193 0.04 14.01 -0.66
C LEU A 193 -0.39 14.04 -2.13
N PRO A 194 -1.56 13.53 -2.57
CA PRO A 194 -1.98 13.69 -3.96
C PRO A 194 -2.11 15.17 -4.34
N ARG A 195 -2.74 15.98 -3.48
CA ARG A 195 -2.84 17.43 -3.71
C ARG A 195 -1.47 18.12 -3.70
N ALA A 196 -0.56 17.71 -2.81
CA ALA A 196 0.80 18.22 -2.82
C ALA A 196 1.54 17.84 -4.12
N SER A 197 1.33 16.61 -4.61
CA SER A 197 1.92 16.07 -5.84
C SER A 197 1.48 16.86 -7.07
N ASP A 198 0.21 17.26 -7.13
CA ASP A 198 -0.33 18.08 -8.21
C ASP A 198 0.22 19.51 -8.21
N LEU A 199 0.45 20.10 -7.03
CA LEU A 199 0.91 21.49 -6.90
C LEU A 199 2.42 21.65 -7.08
N TYR A 200 3.22 20.75 -6.51
CA TYR A 200 4.69 20.85 -6.46
C TYR A 200 5.39 19.93 -7.46
N GLY A 201 4.63 19.08 -8.15
CA GLY A 201 5.15 18.05 -9.03
C GLY A 201 5.52 16.77 -8.27
N ARG A 202 5.17 15.63 -8.87
CA ARG A 202 5.29 14.30 -8.23
C ARG A 202 6.71 13.96 -7.80
N LYS A 203 7.69 14.25 -8.66
CA LYS A 203 9.11 13.94 -8.43
C LYS A 203 9.62 14.49 -7.10
N TRP A 204 9.31 15.76 -6.80
CA TRP A 204 9.80 16.43 -5.60
C TRP A 204 9.09 15.96 -4.34
N VAL A 205 7.80 15.68 -4.41
CA VAL A 205 7.02 15.14 -3.29
C VAL A 205 7.50 13.75 -2.91
N ILE A 206 7.70 12.86 -3.90
CA ILE A 206 8.24 11.50 -3.66
C ILE A 206 9.63 11.59 -3.04
N LEU A 207 10.52 12.40 -3.61
CA LEU A 207 11.89 12.53 -3.11
C LEU A 207 11.93 13.11 -1.68
N GLY A 208 11.12 14.13 -1.41
CA GLY A 208 10.99 14.71 -0.07
C GLY A 208 10.49 13.71 0.97
N CYS A 209 9.44 12.95 0.64
CA CYS A 209 8.92 11.89 1.51
C CYS A 209 9.96 10.82 1.80
N GLN A 210 10.76 10.45 0.79
CA GLN A 210 11.81 9.44 0.95
C GLN A 210 12.96 9.95 1.82
N LEU A 211 13.40 11.20 1.62
CA LEU A 211 14.46 11.82 2.42
C LEU A 211 14.06 11.99 3.88
N ILE A 212 12.79 12.30 4.16
CA ILE A 212 12.28 12.41 5.52
C ILE A 212 12.23 11.06 6.24
N GLN A 213 11.98 9.98 5.51
CA GLN A 213 11.81 8.65 6.10
C GLN A 213 13.14 7.95 6.45
N PHE A 214 14.20 8.19 5.68
CA PHE A 214 15.52 7.61 5.97
C PHE A 214 15.97 7.79 7.42
N PRO A 215 16.02 9.02 8.00
CA PRO A 215 16.43 9.20 9.39
C PRO A 215 15.46 8.55 10.39
N ILE A 216 14.17 8.47 10.05
CA ILE A 216 13.17 7.80 10.91
C ILE A 216 13.45 6.30 10.98
N TYR A 217 13.86 5.66 9.87
CA TYR A 217 14.27 4.25 9.91
C TYR A 217 15.49 4.03 10.78
N PHE A 218 16.50 4.90 10.69
CA PHE A 218 17.62 4.83 11.62
C PHE A 218 17.15 5.02 13.06
N TRP A 219 16.26 5.98 13.32
CA TRP A 219 15.71 6.23 14.65
C TRP A 219 15.02 5.00 15.26
N THR A 220 14.32 4.18 14.47
CA THR A 220 13.64 2.98 14.99
C THR A 220 14.58 1.95 15.64
N PHE A 221 15.88 1.98 15.34
CA PHE A 221 16.86 1.11 16.02
C PHE A 221 17.25 1.61 17.42
N TRP A 222 17.02 2.89 17.74
CA TRP A 222 17.40 3.51 19.02
C TRP A 222 16.20 3.88 19.89
N MET A 223 14.97 3.59 19.46
CA MET A 223 13.79 3.90 20.26
C MET A 223 13.80 3.09 21.56
N SER A 224 13.62 3.78 22.69
CA SER A 224 13.58 3.15 24.02
C SER A 224 12.24 3.39 24.72
N THR A 225 11.41 4.28 24.16
CA THR A 225 10.12 4.64 24.75
C THR A 225 8.96 4.35 23.80
N LEU A 226 7.82 4.00 24.38
CA LEU A 226 6.59 3.76 23.64
C LEU A 226 6.11 4.99 22.85
N MET A 227 6.35 6.20 23.38
CA MET A 227 5.99 7.45 22.71
C MET A 227 6.84 7.71 21.46
N GLU A 228 8.14 7.42 21.51
CA GLU A 228 9.01 7.50 20.33
C GLU A 228 8.52 6.52 19.25
N CYS A 229 8.15 5.30 19.65
CA CYS A 229 7.58 4.31 18.74
C CYS A 229 6.32 4.85 18.03
N TYR A 230 5.37 5.45 18.77
CA TYR A 230 4.17 6.05 18.16
C TYR A 230 4.50 7.16 17.17
N MET A 231 5.43 8.04 17.51
CA MET A 231 5.84 9.14 16.63
C MET A 231 6.52 8.61 15.36
N CYS A 232 7.42 7.63 15.48
CA CYS A 232 8.07 6.98 14.35
C CYS A 232 7.03 6.31 13.43
N PHE A 233 6.11 5.51 13.99
CA PHE A 233 5.08 4.83 13.21
C PHE A 233 4.11 5.80 12.54
N PHE A 234 3.75 6.89 13.20
CA PHE A 234 2.95 7.95 12.59
C PHE A 234 3.65 8.58 11.38
N ILE A 235 4.92 8.96 11.52
CA ILE A 235 5.71 9.59 10.45
C ILE A 235 5.97 8.59 9.30
N MET A 236 6.23 7.32 9.62
CA MET A 236 6.35 6.26 8.62
C MET A 236 5.05 6.07 7.83
N GLY A 237 3.91 6.10 8.51
CA GLY A 237 2.59 6.06 7.87
C GLY A 237 2.33 7.28 6.98
N LEU A 238 2.69 8.49 7.46
CA LEU A 238 2.62 9.72 6.67
C LEU A 238 3.46 9.67 5.40
N GLY A 239 4.60 9.00 5.43
CA GLY A 239 5.48 8.83 4.28
C GLY A 239 4.97 7.81 3.24
N PHE A 240 4.01 6.96 3.59
CA PHE A 240 3.55 5.85 2.74
C PHE A 240 2.75 6.29 1.51
N GLY A 241 1.83 7.25 1.65
CA GLY A 241 1.00 7.72 0.53
C GLY A 241 1.79 8.40 -0.60
N GLY A 242 3.01 8.88 -0.30
CA GLY A 242 3.91 9.45 -1.30
C GLY A 242 4.39 8.41 -2.30
N SER A 243 4.42 7.13 -1.91
CA SER A 243 4.81 6.04 -2.81
C SER A 243 3.73 5.66 -3.82
N ILE A 244 2.47 6.06 -3.60
CA ILE A 244 1.29 5.68 -4.41
C ILE A 244 0.93 6.77 -5.43
N SER A 245 1.38 8.01 -5.22
CA SER A 245 0.99 9.20 -5.99
C SER A 245 1.93 9.47 -7.17
#